data_AF-A0A8T3NQ26-F1
#
_entry.id   AF-A0A8T3NQ26-F1
#
_cell.length_a   1.000
_cell.length_b   1.000
_cell.length_c   1.000
_cell.angle_alpha   90.00
_cell.angle_beta   90.00
_cell.angle_gamma   90.00
#
_symmetry.space_group_name_H-M   'P 1'
#
loop_
_entity.id
_entity.type
_entity.pdbx_description
1 polymer ?
#
loop_
_entity_poly.entity_id
_entity_poly.type
_entity_poly.pdbx_seq_one_letter_code
_entity_poly.pdbx_strand_id
1 'polypeptide(L)'
;MAVESVLGRRVRRVDGAEKVTGQARFGADAQIHGLLHVRLVLSPYAHARVLRVDASRALALPGVVAVATADDLAPHVKGAPTTRAKELLARGVVRFCGQPVAAVLAE
;
A
#
# COMPACT_ATOMS: atom_id res chain seq x y z
N MET A 1 22.88 -9.39 41.59
CA MET A 1 21.47 -9.78 41.37
C MET A 1 21.45 -10.79 40.24
N ALA A 2 21.00 -12.02 40.49
CA ALA A 2 20.94 -13.05 39.45
C ALA A 2 19.83 -12.71 38.45
N VAL A 3 20.17 -12.65 37.17
CA VAL A 3 19.17 -12.48 36.09
C VAL A 3 18.43 -13.80 35.98
N GLU A 4 17.17 -13.81 36.34
CA GLU A 4 16.34 -15.00 36.28
C GLU A 4 16.01 -15.32 34.81
N SER A 5 16.30 -16.54 34.36
CA SER A 5 16.06 -16.96 32.97
C SER A 5 14.57 -17.11 32.70
N VAL A 6 14.09 -16.48 31.62
CA VAL A 6 12.70 -16.57 31.14
C VAL A 6 12.46 -17.74 30.17
N LEU A 7 13.52 -18.46 29.80
CA LEU A 7 13.44 -19.60 28.89
C LEU A 7 12.60 -20.73 29.50
N GLY A 8 11.65 -21.26 28.71
CA GLY A 8 10.76 -22.35 29.14
C GLY A 8 9.61 -21.93 30.07
N ARG A 9 9.46 -20.64 30.39
CA ARG A 9 8.40 -20.13 31.27
C ARG A 9 7.20 -19.58 30.49
N ARG A 10 6.00 -19.70 31.06
CA ARG A 10 4.78 -19.04 30.55
C ARG A 10 4.83 -17.55 30.92
N VAL A 11 5.36 -16.73 30.02
CA VAL A 11 5.46 -15.27 30.21
C VAL A 11 4.34 -14.56 29.46
N ARG A 12 3.82 -13.46 30.02
CA ARG A 12 2.88 -12.58 29.31
C ARG A 12 3.58 -11.92 28.13
N ARG A 13 2.84 -11.72 27.04
CA ARG A 13 3.34 -10.98 25.88
C ARG A 13 3.67 -9.54 26.27
N VAL A 14 4.84 -9.07 25.84
CA VAL A 14 5.32 -7.69 26.08
C VAL A 14 4.35 -6.64 25.53
N ASP A 15 3.73 -6.92 24.38
CA ASP A 15 2.77 -6.05 23.70
C ASP A 15 1.31 -6.35 24.09
N GLY A 16 1.09 -7.26 25.04
CA GLY A 16 -0.24 -7.79 25.34
C GLY A 16 -1.17 -6.76 25.98
N ALA A 17 -0.67 -6.01 26.97
CA ALA A 17 -1.48 -5.04 27.72
C ALA A 17 -2.01 -3.92 26.81
N GLU A 18 -1.16 -3.35 25.96
CA GLU A 18 -1.55 -2.27 25.05
C GLU A 18 -2.57 -2.74 24.00
N LYS A 19 -2.44 -3.97 23.50
CA LYS A 19 -3.39 -4.53 22.52
C LYS A 19 -4.77 -4.77 23.10
N VAL A 20 -4.88 -5.29 24.32
CA VAL A 20 -6.18 -5.57 24.95
C VAL A 20 -6.86 -4.34 25.54
N THR A 21 -6.13 -3.22 25.65
CA THR A 21 -6.65 -1.94 26.16
C THR A 21 -6.92 -0.91 25.06
N GLY A 22 -6.64 -1.26 23.80
CA GLY A 22 -6.75 -0.33 22.67
C GLY A 22 -5.69 0.78 22.66
N GLN A 23 -4.63 0.65 23.46
CA GLN A 23 -3.53 1.62 23.52
C GLN A 23 -2.46 1.36 22.45
N ALA A 24 -2.40 0.13 21.93
CA ALA A 24 -1.50 -0.20 20.83
C ALA A 24 -1.95 0.55 19.55
N ARG A 25 -1.05 1.36 18.98
CA ARG A 25 -1.29 2.09 17.73
C ARG A 25 -0.82 1.28 16.53
N PHE A 26 -1.67 1.18 15.52
CA PHE A 26 -1.41 0.59 14.22
C PHE A 26 -1.33 1.68 13.15
N GLY A 27 -0.89 1.32 11.94
CA GLY A 27 -0.67 2.30 10.86
C GLY A 27 -1.92 3.12 10.49
N ALA A 28 -3.11 2.55 10.63
CA ALA A 28 -4.38 3.24 10.37
C ALA A 28 -4.80 4.22 11.48
N ASP A 29 -4.18 4.15 12.67
CA ASP A 29 -4.52 5.00 13.82
C ASP A 29 -3.77 6.34 13.79
N ALA A 30 -2.89 6.52 12.81
CA ALA A 30 -2.13 7.76 12.65
C ALA A 30 -3.03 8.88 12.13
N GLN A 31 -3.14 9.96 12.91
CA GLN A 31 -3.78 11.20 12.46
C GLN A 31 -2.69 12.18 12.02
N ILE A 32 -2.59 12.40 10.70
CA ILE A 32 -1.61 13.29 10.10
C ILE A 32 -2.37 14.42 9.39
N HIS A 33 -2.04 15.66 9.71
CA HIS A 33 -2.66 16.82 9.07
C HIS A 33 -2.31 16.86 7.58
N GLY A 34 -3.32 16.99 6.72
CA GLY A 34 -3.15 16.98 5.27
C GLY A 34 -2.81 15.61 4.68
N LEU A 35 -3.11 14.51 5.39
CA LEU A 35 -2.95 13.15 4.86
C LEU A 35 -3.86 12.93 3.66
N LEU A 36 -3.27 12.53 2.53
CA LEU A 36 -4.03 12.05 1.38
C LEU A 36 -4.33 10.56 1.52
N HIS A 37 -5.56 10.20 1.17
CA HIS A 37 -6.02 8.84 1.01
C HIS A 37 -5.71 8.34 -0.40
N VAL A 38 -5.27 7.09 -0.49
CA VAL A 38 -4.99 6.44 -1.78
C VAL A 38 -6.00 5.35 -2.09
N ARG A 39 -6.50 5.35 -3.32
CA ARG A 39 -7.33 4.27 -3.87
C ARG A 39 -6.67 3.68 -5.10
N LEU A 40 -6.39 2.38 -5.06
CA LEU A 40 -5.87 1.64 -6.21
C LEU A 40 -6.97 1.33 -7.21
N VAL A 41 -6.68 1.54 -8.50
CA VAL A 41 -7.50 1.11 -9.63
C VAL A 41 -6.97 -0.25 -10.07
N LEU A 42 -7.78 -1.28 -9.87
CA LEU A 42 -7.38 -2.67 -10.10
C LEU A 42 -7.87 -3.19 -11.45
N SER A 43 -7.07 -4.05 -12.08
CA SER A 43 -7.45 -4.75 -13.30
C SER A 43 -8.62 -5.70 -13.05
N PRO A 44 -9.72 -5.62 -13.81
CA PRO A 44 -10.77 -6.65 -13.79
C PRO A 44 -10.38 -7.89 -14.61
N TYR A 45 -9.27 -7.84 -15.35
CA TYR A 45 -8.84 -8.89 -16.27
C TYR A 45 -7.69 -9.71 -15.69
N ALA A 46 -7.75 -11.04 -15.91
CA ALA A 46 -6.66 -11.94 -15.54
C ALA A 46 -5.40 -11.73 -16.38
N HIS A 47 -5.53 -11.38 -17.66
CA HIS A 47 -4.39 -11.01 -18.51
C HIS A 47 -4.85 -10.11 -19.64
N ALA A 48 -4.26 -8.91 -19.79
CA ALA A 48 -4.64 -7.95 -20.81
C ALA A 48 -3.51 -6.94 -21.07
N ARG A 49 -3.53 -6.30 -22.25
CA ARG A 49 -2.64 -5.16 -22.53
C ARG A 49 -3.29 -3.88 -22.01
N VAL A 50 -2.53 -3.06 -21.30
CA VAL A 50 -2.92 -1.70 -20.92
C VAL A 50 -2.52 -0.78 -22.08
N LEU A 51 -3.50 -0.42 -22.91
CA LEU A 51 -3.25 0.44 -24.07
C LEU A 51 -3.08 1.90 -23.66
N ARG A 52 -3.91 2.37 -22.73
CA ARG A 52 -3.90 3.74 -22.23
C ARG A 52 -4.59 3.80 -20.86
N VAL A 53 -4.11 4.71 -20.00
CA VAL A 53 -4.81 5.19 -18.82
C VAL A 53 -5.20 6.64 -19.07
N ASP A 54 -6.49 6.96 -19.01
CA ASP A 54 -6.98 8.34 -19.10
C ASP A 54 -7.47 8.78 -17.71
N ALA A 55 -6.71 9.68 -17.09
CA ALA A 55 -6.97 10.18 -15.75
C ALA A 55 -7.77 11.49 -15.72
N SER A 56 -8.11 12.07 -16.89
CA SER A 56 -8.69 13.42 -17.01
C SER A 56 -9.93 13.63 -16.14
N ARG A 57 -10.87 12.66 -16.16
CA ARG A 57 -12.10 12.73 -15.36
C ARG A 57 -11.85 12.64 -13.86
N ALA A 58 -10.87 11.84 -13.44
CA ALA A 58 -10.54 11.72 -12.01
C ALA A 58 -9.87 13.00 -11.50
N LEU A 59 -8.93 13.56 -12.27
CA LEU A 59 -8.24 14.81 -11.95
C LEU A 59 -9.17 16.04 -11.93
N ALA A 60 -10.32 15.96 -12.60
CA ALA A 60 -11.31 17.04 -12.59
C ALA A 60 -12.23 17.03 -11.35
N LEU A 61 -12.19 15.98 -10.52
CA LEU A 61 -13.02 15.90 -9.32
C LEU A 61 -12.41 16.75 -8.18
N PRO A 62 -13.22 17.54 -7.46
CA PRO A 62 -12.77 18.21 -6.25
C PRO A 62 -12.17 17.23 -5.23
N GLY A 63 -11.09 17.63 -4.58
CA GLY A 63 -10.39 16.82 -3.58
C GLY A 63 -9.40 15.79 -4.15
N VAL A 64 -9.43 15.50 -5.45
CA VAL A 64 -8.39 14.67 -6.09
C VAL A 64 -7.14 15.51 -6.31
N VAL A 65 -6.04 15.08 -5.71
CA VAL A 65 -4.75 15.78 -5.78
C VAL A 65 -3.89 15.23 -6.92
N ALA A 66 -3.89 13.91 -7.12
CA ALA A 66 -3.08 13.27 -8.16
C ALA A 66 -3.64 11.91 -8.59
N VAL A 67 -3.27 11.50 -9.80
CA VAL A 67 -3.41 10.13 -10.28
C VAL A 67 -2.03 9.66 -10.73
N ALA A 68 -1.51 8.62 -10.09
CA ALA A 68 -0.23 8.02 -10.41
C ALA A 68 -0.41 6.75 -11.23
N THR A 69 0.48 6.56 -12.21
CA THR A 69 0.61 5.39 -13.06
C THR A 69 1.99 4.76 -12.89
N ALA A 70 2.25 3.65 -13.58
CA ALA A 70 3.58 3.05 -13.57
C ALA A 70 4.67 4.02 -14.06
N ASP A 71 4.35 4.97 -14.95
CA ASP A 71 5.32 5.92 -15.51
C ASP A 71 5.80 6.94 -14.47
N ASP A 72 5.00 7.23 -13.44
CA ASP A 72 5.33 8.15 -12.34
C ASP A 72 6.22 7.51 -11.27
N LEU A 73 6.34 6.18 -11.29
CA LEU A 73 7.17 5.43 -10.34
C LEU A 73 8.60 5.32 -10.87
N ALA A 74 9.53 6.03 -10.24
CA ALA A 74 10.96 5.97 -10.57
C ALA A 74 11.50 4.52 -10.50
N PRO A 75 12.50 4.15 -11.32
CA PRO A 75 13.16 2.84 -11.26
C PRO A 75 13.92 2.57 -9.94
N HIS A 76 13.98 3.55 -9.03
CA HIS A 76 14.82 3.54 -7.81
C HIS A 76 14.09 3.08 -6.54
N VAL A 77 12.92 2.44 -6.64
CA VAL A 77 12.36 1.75 -5.48
C VAL A 77 13.37 0.68 -5.04
N LYS A 78 13.97 0.80 -3.85
CA LYS A 78 14.78 -0.29 -3.27
C LYS A 78 13.86 -1.50 -3.11
N GLY A 79 14.18 -2.61 -3.79
CA GLY A 79 13.26 -3.74 -3.95
C GLY A 79 12.37 -3.64 -5.20
N ALA A 80 12.76 -2.81 -6.16
CA ALA A 80 12.12 -2.71 -7.47
C ALA A 80 11.89 -4.11 -8.06
N PRO A 81 10.78 -4.29 -8.78
CA PRO A 81 10.37 -5.58 -9.29
C PRO A 81 11.50 -6.24 -10.08
N THR A 82 12.14 -7.27 -9.54
CA THR A 82 13.10 -8.08 -10.34
C THR A 82 12.38 -8.81 -11.48
N THR A 83 11.05 -8.91 -11.38
CA THR A 83 10.17 -9.47 -12.40
C THR A 83 8.96 -8.57 -12.59
N ARG A 84 8.39 -8.55 -13.80
CA ARG A 84 7.19 -7.77 -14.12
C ARG A 84 5.95 -8.15 -13.29
N ALA A 85 5.98 -9.26 -12.58
CA ALA A 85 4.93 -9.69 -11.64
C ALA A 85 4.98 -8.93 -10.31
N LYS A 86 6.12 -8.32 -9.98
CA LYS A 86 6.31 -7.55 -8.74
C LYS A 86 6.09 -6.04 -8.93
N GLU A 87 5.70 -5.61 -10.14
CA GLU A 87 5.40 -4.21 -10.45
C GLU A 87 4.32 -3.67 -9.51
N LEU A 88 4.62 -2.53 -8.87
CA LEU A 88 3.67 -1.86 -7.96
C LEU A 88 2.39 -1.46 -8.70
N LEU A 89 2.55 -0.93 -9.92
CA LEU A 89 1.48 -0.63 -10.87
C LEU A 89 1.85 -1.25 -12.21
N ALA A 90 0.90 -1.92 -12.86
CA ALA A 90 1.12 -2.65 -14.11
C ALA A 90 1.59 -1.73 -15.25
N ARG A 91 2.70 -2.07 -15.90
CA ARG A 91 3.20 -1.37 -17.08
C ARG A 91 2.91 -2.15 -18.36
N GLY A 92 2.04 -1.60 -19.20
CA GLY A 92 1.71 -2.11 -20.54
C GLY A 92 0.94 -3.44 -20.59
N VAL A 93 1.07 -4.32 -19.60
CA VAL A 93 0.36 -5.61 -19.50
C VAL A 93 0.01 -5.92 -18.04
N VAL A 94 -1.25 -6.28 -17.80
CA VAL A 94 -1.73 -6.89 -16.55
C VAL A 94 -1.68 -8.40 -16.66
N ARG A 95 -1.36 -9.09 -15.55
CA ARG A 95 -1.05 -10.53 -15.47
C ARG A 95 -1.91 -11.30 -14.47
N PHE A 96 -2.72 -10.60 -13.69
CA PHE A 96 -3.72 -11.21 -12.83
C PHE A 96 -4.89 -10.25 -12.57
N CYS A 97 -6.05 -10.82 -12.25
CA CYS A 97 -7.21 -10.05 -11.82
C CYS A 97 -6.93 -9.44 -10.44
N GLY A 98 -7.19 -8.15 -10.29
CA GLY A 98 -6.81 -7.40 -9.09
C GLY A 98 -5.42 -6.75 -9.19
N GLN A 99 -4.67 -6.91 -10.28
CA GLN A 99 -3.39 -6.21 -10.42
C GLN A 99 -3.60 -4.69 -10.46
N PRO A 100 -2.93 -3.91 -9.59
CA PRO A 100 -3.02 -2.45 -9.63
C PRO A 100 -2.51 -1.88 -10.95
N VAL A 101 -3.23 -0.91 -11.52
CA VAL A 101 -2.89 -0.24 -12.78
C VAL A 101 -2.57 1.25 -12.56
N ALA A 102 -3.35 1.89 -11.69
CA ALA A 102 -3.16 3.28 -11.30
C ALA A 102 -3.51 3.46 -9.81
N ALA A 103 -3.11 4.59 -9.25
CA ALA A 103 -3.45 5.00 -7.89
C ALA A 103 -4.02 6.42 -7.92
N VAL A 104 -5.18 6.63 -7.30
CA VAL A 104 -5.78 7.96 -7.11
C VAL A 104 -5.48 8.42 -5.70
N LEU A 105 -4.95 9.64 -5.56
CA LEU A 105 -4.65 10.29 -4.28
C LEU A 105 -5.62 11.46 -4.10
N ALA A 106 -6.34 11.48 -2.99
CA ALA A 106 -7.34 12.49 -2.66
C ALA A 106 -7.33 12.83 -1.16
N GLU A 107 -7.88 13.96 -0.78
CA GLU A 107 -8.07 14.35 0.62
C GLU A 107 -9.02 13.42 1.39
#